data_AF-A0A3B9CQQ9-F1
#
_entry.id   AF-A0A3B9CQQ9-F1
#
_cell.length_a   1.000
_cell.length_b   1.000
_cell.length_c   1.000
_cell.angle_alpha   90.00
_cell.angle_beta   90.00
_cell.angle_gamma   90.00
#
_symmetry.space_group_name_H-M   'P 1'
#
loop_
_entity.id
_entity.type
_entity.pdbx_description
1 polymer ?
#
loop_
_entity_poly.entity_id
_entity_poly.type
_entity_poly.pdbx_seq_one_letter_code
_entity_poly.pdbx_strand_id
1 'polypeptide(L)'
;QLEVKQLPRPTDHLTGAYLFERGGNIYSTYGGLQQWNAARNRWEPGADKGGTQESMRLGHGVLTFGHSRVLWNDSVILEPPAEGTYQLFFYANGHLCFYHVNRKDGPYRKYTDDTDGFSRLYAVPWSPKDRGVDLKRAITFLLPVVGETTFAWGQLGNQIVTGSNIGGFYRFQNGKWDKLLEPDLTTSYQLYSSLGFGDKLLMGQYPTGRLFEYDGEQIRDLNEWPPVPPGVRGSAREAQTTCIYGGELIAGVWPWGELWRYSPDAAKWDLDRRMFDHPAPSDKVTHPYDIENEGNSPQNRWGQRVTSLVPNRTSLFISTSAKAPYEWEPGTYSFLEPDLWKSYGLVYEATMPGHLSIPIKWTEGKTTLSFVVSEDRMTILQDGRLLGSAKSGSGVANPVNVKWGDGLFGPHACQSLSGTIEQ
;
A
#
# COMPACT_ATOMS: atom_id res chain seq x y z
N GLN A 1 4.39 -22.83 2.52
CA GLN A 1 5.04 -21.80 1.66
C GLN A 1 4.17 -21.56 0.45
N LEU A 2 4.18 -20.33 -0.07
CA LEU A 2 3.49 -19.98 -1.32
C LEU A 2 4.16 -20.70 -2.51
N GLU A 3 3.37 -21.13 -3.49
CA GLU A 3 3.92 -21.50 -4.79
C GLU A 3 4.20 -20.20 -5.55
N VAL A 4 5.45 -19.99 -5.98
CA VAL A 4 5.89 -18.72 -6.58
C VAL A 4 6.53 -18.98 -7.92
N LYS A 5 6.08 -18.25 -8.94
CA LYS A 5 6.63 -18.24 -10.29
C LYS A 5 7.08 -16.83 -10.66
N GLN A 6 8.28 -16.71 -11.21
CA GLN A 6 8.76 -15.45 -11.78
C GLN A 6 8.07 -15.17 -13.13
N LEU A 7 7.65 -13.92 -13.33
CA LEU A 7 7.12 -13.39 -14.58
C LEU A 7 8.20 -12.58 -15.32
N PRO A 8 8.04 -12.31 -16.63
CA PRO A 8 8.89 -11.35 -17.33
C PRO A 8 8.90 -9.99 -16.62
N ARG A 9 10.01 -9.28 -16.72
CA ARG A 9 10.10 -7.92 -16.17
C ARG A 9 9.24 -6.96 -16.99
N PRO A 10 8.60 -5.95 -16.36
CA PRO A 10 7.89 -4.91 -17.08
C PRO A 10 8.81 -4.01 -17.91
N THR A 11 10.06 -3.85 -17.47
CA THR A 11 11.08 -3.03 -18.13
C THR A 11 12.43 -3.76 -18.12
N ASP A 12 13.30 -3.40 -19.06
CA ASP A 12 14.63 -3.98 -19.26
C ASP A 12 15.77 -3.04 -18.86
N HIS A 13 15.46 -1.86 -18.31
CA HIS A 13 16.43 -0.82 -17.94
C HIS A 13 16.25 -0.30 -16.51
N LEU A 14 15.09 -0.51 -15.86
CA LEU A 14 14.86 -0.02 -14.49
C LEU A 14 15.16 -1.05 -13.41
N THR A 15 15.73 -0.58 -12.31
CA THR A 15 16.02 -1.34 -11.09
C THR A 15 14.83 -1.40 -10.13
N GLY A 16 13.62 -1.53 -10.67
CA GLY A 16 12.42 -1.65 -9.85
C GLY A 16 11.12 -1.76 -10.63
N ALA A 17 10.12 -2.36 -10.00
CA ALA A 17 8.76 -2.45 -10.48
C ALA A 17 7.80 -2.09 -9.34
N TYR A 18 6.72 -1.38 -9.66
CA TYR A 18 5.66 -1.02 -8.72
C TYR A 18 4.33 -1.38 -9.38
N LEU A 19 3.57 -2.23 -8.71
CA LEU A 19 2.35 -2.81 -9.22
C LEU A 19 1.12 -2.25 -8.53
N PHE A 20 0.04 -2.19 -9.29
CA PHE A 20 -1.30 -1.96 -8.75
C PHE A 20 -2.34 -2.75 -9.55
N GLU A 21 -3.52 -2.93 -8.96
CA GLU A 21 -4.67 -3.55 -9.62
C GLU A 21 -5.73 -2.49 -9.93
N ARG A 22 -6.35 -2.58 -11.11
CA ARG A 22 -7.49 -1.75 -11.49
C ARG A 22 -8.46 -2.54 -12.39
N GLY A 23 -9.63 -2.86 -11.87
CA GLY A 23 -10.71 -3.53 -12.61
C GLY A 23 -10.41 -4.98 -13.03
N GLY A 24 -9.64 -5.71 -12.23
CA GLY A 24 -9.18 -7.08 -12.43
C GLY A 24 -7.88 -7.19 -13.23
N ASN A 25 -7.30 -6.07 -13.63
CA ASN A 25 -6.07 -5.99 -14.42
C ASN A 25 -4.91 -5.54 -13.55
N ILE A 26 -3.73 -6.13 -13.78
CA ILE A 26 -2.49 -5.75 -13.10
C ILE A 26 -1.69 -4.81 -13.99
N TYR A 27 -1.16 -3.76 -13.39
CA TYR A 27 -0.34 -2.75 -14.04
C TYR A 27 1.01 -2.59 -13.34
N SER A 28 2.04 -2.19 -14.10
CA SER A 28 3.31 -1.65 -13.60
C SER A 28 3.46 -0.20 -14.06
N THR A 29 3.86 0.70 -13.17
CA THR A 29 3.70 2.15 -13.41
C THR A 29 4.96 2.91 -13.87
N TYR A 30 6.16 2.44 -13.56
CA TYR A 30 7.42 3.12 -13.93
C TYR A 30 7.98 2.58 -15.25
N GLY A 31 8.63 3.46 -16.04
CA GLY A 31 9.13 3.14 -17.39
C GLY A 31 8.03 3.13 -18.46
N GLY A 32 6.94 3.85 -18.22
CA GLY A 32 5.70 3.79 -18.99
C GLY A 32 4.71 2.79 -18.38
N LEU A 33 3.40 3.09 -18.45
CA LEU A 33 2.40 2.17 -17.91
C LEU A 33 2.43 0.86 -18.71
N GLN A 34 2.61 -0.25 -18.02
CA GLN A 34 2.55 -1.60 -18.60
C GLN A 34 1.38 -2.37 -17.98
N GLN A 35 0.62 -3.09 -18.79
CA GLN A 35 -0.46 -3.98 -18.34
C GLN A 35 -0.03 -5.44 -18.51
N TRP A 36 -0.29 -6.26 -17.51
CA TRP A 36 -0.03 -7.70 -17.58
C TRP A 36 -1.07 -8.40 -18.48
N ASN A 37 -0.60 -9.10 -19.51
CA ASN A 37 -1.42 -9.96 -20.35
C ASN A 37 -1.12 -11.44 -20.02
N ALA A 38 -1.94 -12.03 -19.15
CA ALA A 38 -1.77 -13.41 -18.70
C ALA A 38 -1.85 -14.43 -19.86
N ALA A 39 -2.73 -14.20 -20.85
CA ALA A 39 -2.90 -15.11 -21.99
C ALA A 39 -1.66 -15.18 -22.89
N ARG A 40 -0.88 -14.09 -22.95
CA ARG A 40 0.36 -14.00 -23.73
C ARG A 40 1.62 -14.08 -22.87
N ASN A 41 1.46 -14.20 -21.54
CA ASN A 41 2.54 -14.21 -20.56
C ASN A 41 3.55 -13.08 -20.80
N ARG A 42 3.06 -11.85 -21.00
CA ARG A 42 3.91 -10.66 -21.25
C ARG A 42 3.25 -9.38 -20.76
N TRP A 43 4.09 -8.36 -20.58
CA TRP A 43 3.65 -6.98 -20.39
C TRP A 43 3.37 -6.32 -21.73
N GLU A 44 2.29 -5.55 -21.78
CA GLU A 44 1.89 -4.78 -22.96
C GLU A 44 1.73 -3.30 -22.58
N PRO A 45 2.09 -2.35 -23.46
CA PRO A 45 1.92 -0.93 -23.18
C PRO A 45 0.46 -0.60 -22.83
N GLY A 46 0.27 0.10 -21.70
CA GLY A 46 -1.00 0.67 -21.31
C GLY A 46 -1.32 1.96 -22.09
N ALA A 47 -2.56 2.44 -21.97
CA ALA A 47 -3.00 3.68 -22.62
C ALA A 47 -2.44 4.96 -21.96
N ASP A 48 -2.09 4.89 -20.67
CA ASP A 48 -1.59 6.04 -19.90
C ASP A 48 -0.05 6.14 -19.95
N LYS A 49 0.50 7.33 -19.67
CA LYS A 49 1.96 7.57 -19.71
C LYS A 49 2.76 6.88 -18.58
N GLY A 50 2.12 6.28 -17.57
CA GLY A 50 2.79 5.77 -16.36
C GLY A 50 3.10 6.89 -15.35
N GLY A 51 3.89 6.60 -14.30
CA GLY A 51 4.26 7.56 -13.25
C GLY A 51 3.74 7.18 -11.87
N THR A 52 3.24 8.13 -11.07
CA THR A 52 2.68 7.82 -9.74
C THR A 52 1.29 7.20 -9.81
N GLN A 53 0.55 7.44 -10.91
CA GLN A 53 -0.78 6.87 -11.21
C GLN A 53 -1.70 6.76 -9.98
N GLU A 54 -1.63 7.78 -9.12
CA GLU A 54 -2.37 7.83 -7.87
C GLU A 54 -3.85 8.01 -8.22
N SER A 55 -4.63 6.98 -7.93
CA SER A 55 -6.05 6.97 -8.25
C SER A 55 -6.84 6.18 -7.23
N MET A 56 -8.11 6.53 -7.08
CA MET A 56 -9.05 5.83 -6.22
C MET A 56 -10.36 5.63 -6.97
N ARG A 57 -10.84 4.39 -7.00
CA ARG A 57 -12.19 4.09 -7.48
C ARG A 57 -13.20 4.57 -6.43
N LEU A 58 -14.17 5.35 -6.85
CA LEU A 58 -15.27 5.81 -6.01
C LEU A 58 -16.58 5.53 -6.75
N GLY A 59 -17.34 4.54 -6.28
CA GLY A 59 -18.53 4.08 -6.99
C GLY A 59 -18.27 3.72 -8.45
N HIS A 60 -18.97 4.39 -9.38
CA HIS A 60 -18.82 4.19 -10.82
C HIS A 60 -17.62 4.91 -11.46
N GLY A 61 -17.00 5.86 -10.78
CA GLY A 61 -15.94 6.69 -11.36
C GLY A 61 -14.59 6.53 -10.68
N VAL A 62 -13.65 7.35 -11.12
CA VAL A 62 -12.26 7.34 -10.65
C VAL A 62 -11.84 8.76 -10.31
N LEU A 63 -11.28 8.89 -9.10
CA LEU A 63 -10.46 10.04 -8.73
C LEU A 63 -9.03 9.79 -9.20
N THR A 64 -8.44 10.78 -9.84
CA THR A 64 -7.03 10.77 -10.26
C THR A 64 -6.31 11.96 -9.65
N PHE A 65 -5.12 11.72 -9.13
CA PHE A 65 -4.33 12.70 -8.39
C PHE A 65 -2.99 12.94 -9.08
N GLY A 66 -2.54 14.19 -9.10
CA GLY A 66 -1.21 14.52 -9.62
C GLY A 66 -1.04 16.01 -9.86
N HIS A 67 0.21 16.49 -9.79
CA HIS A 67 0.55 17.90 -10.04
C HIS A 67 -0.29 18.91 -9.23
N SER A 68 -0.56 18.61 -7.95
CA SER A 68 -1.46 19.41 -7.09
C SER A 68 -2.90 19.54 -7.60
N ARG A 69 -3.33 18.65 -8.50
CA ARG A 69 -4.67 18.65 -9.09
C ARG A 69 -5.41 17.36 -8.76
N VAL A 70 -6.73 17.46 -8.67
CA VAL A 70 -7.62 16.29 -8.59
C VAL A 70 -8.62 16.31 -9.74
N LEU A 71 -8.75 15.15 -10.40
CA LEU A 71 -9.71 14.92 -11.46
C LEU A 71 -10.74 13.88 -10.99
N TRP A 72 -11.99 14.06 -11.41
CA TRP A 72 -13.07 13.08 -11.30
C TRP A 72 -13.56 12.74 -12.70
N ASN A 73 -13.36 11.50 -13.15
CA ASN A 73 -13.65 11.08 -14.53
C ASN A 73 -13.11 12.09 -15.56
N ASP A 74 -11.81 12.37 -15.47
CA ASP A 74 -11.07 13.31 -16.32
C ASP A 74 -11.49 14.79 -16.23
N SER A 75 -12.49 15.12 -15.42
CA SER A 75 -12.90 16.51 -15.16
C SER A 75 -12.15 17.05 -13.95
N VAL A 76 -11.53 18.22 -14.08
CA VAL A 76 -10.82 18.85 -12.95
C VAL A 76 -11.81 19.31 -11.90
N ILE A 77 -11.64 18.86 -10.65
CA ILE A 77 -12.47 19.25 -9.50
C ILE A 77 -11.71 20.07 -8.46
N LEU A 78 -10.37 20.04 -8.50
CA LEU A 78 -9.50 20.86 -7.66
C LEU A 78 -8.27 21.26 -8.46
N GLU A 79 -8.03 22.56 -8.60
CA GLU A 79 -6.84 23.11 -9.24
C GLU A 79 -5.68 23.27 -8.24
N PRO A 80 -4.43 23.37 -8.73
CA PRO A 80 -3.26 23.68 -7.90
C PRO A 80 -3.44 24.95 -7.06
N PRO A 81 -2.82 25.02 -5.86
CA PRO A 81 -2.82 26.25 -5.08
C PRO A 81 -1.96 27.33 -5.76
N ALA A 82 -2.24 28.59 -5.46
CA ALA A 82 -1.38 29.70 -5.88
C ALA A 82 0.01 29.66 -5.23
N GLU A 83 0.12 29.05 -4.05
CA GLU A 83 1.35 28.92 -3.29
C GLU A 83 1.51 27.50 -2.73
N GLY A 84 2.73 26.96 -2.82
CA GLY A 84 3.04 25.61 -2.35
C GLY A 84 2.47 24.53 -3.27
N THR A 85 2.20 23.36 -2.70
CA THR A 85 1.72 22.18 -3.42
C THR A 85 0.66 21.44 -2.62
N TYR A 86 -0.35 20.91 -3.31
CA TYR A 86 -1.22 19.88 -2.76
C TYR A 86 -0.63 18.52 -3.13
N GLN A 87 -0.50 17.64 -2.15
CA GLN A 87 0.15 16.34 -2.34
C GLN A 87 -0.48 15.27 -1.47
N LEU A 88 -0.28 14.01 -1.90
CA LEU A 88 -0.66 12.81 -1.16
C LEU A 88 -2.15 12.81 -0.85
N PHE A 89 -2.96 12.75 -1.90
CA PHE A 89 -4.41 12.80 -1.79
C PHE A 89 -4.98 11.47 -1.29
N PHE A 90 -6.11 11.56 -0.58
CA PHE A 90 -6.88 10.41 -0.13
C PHE A 90 -8.36 10.78 -0.05
N TYR A 91 -9.24 9.83 -0.35
CA TYR A 91 -10.69 10.04 -0.23
C TYR A 91 -11.31 8.97 0.66
N ALA A 92 -11.94 9.40 1.74
CA ALA A 92 -12.69 8.53 2.63
C ALA A 92 -13.77 9.34 3.36
N ASN A 93 -14.83 8.66 3.82
CA ASN A 93 -15.87 9.23 4.67
C ASN A 93 -16.46 10.56 4.16
N GLY A 94 -16.60 10.72 2.83
CA GLY A 94 -17.15 11.93 2.21
C GLY A 94 -16.20 13.13 2.16
N HIS A 95 -14.91 12.92 2.40
CA HIS A 95 -13.90 13.98 2.45
C HIS A 95 -12.72 13.67 1.53
N LEU A 96 -12.33 14.67 0.75
CA LEU A 96 -11.04 14.70 0.07
C LEU A 96 -9.99 15.25 1.04
N CYS A 97 -9.04 14.40 1.42
CA CYS A 97 -7.96 14.71 2.33
C CYS A 97 -6.63 14.84 1.59
N PHE A 98 -5.79 15.80 1.98
CA PHE A 98 -4.47 16.00 1.38
C PHE A 98 -3.59 16.88 2.26
N TYR A 99 -2.29 16.88 1.98
CA TYR A 99 -1.33 17.81 2.56
C TYR A 99 -1.19 19.04 1.65
N HIS A 100 -1.24 20.25 2.22
CA HIS A 100 -0.85 21.49 1.55
C HIS A 100 0.47 21.97 2.15
N VAL A 101 1.53 21.95 1.34
CA VAL A 101 2.90 22.16 1.81
C VAL A 101 3.60 23.24 1.00
N ASN A 102 4.26 24.14 1.71
CA ASN A 102 5.15 25.15 1.19
C ASN A 102 6.40 25.23 2.06
N ARG A 103 7.54 24.71 1.58
CA ARG A 103 8.77 24.63 2.37
C ARG A 103 9.66 25.87 2.25
N LYS A 104 9.40 26.76 1.27
CA LYS A 104 10.30 27.87 0.89
C LYS A 104 11.75 27.41 0.69
N ASP A 105 11.93 26.21 0.12
CA ASP A 105 13.21 25.51 -0.07
C ASP A 105 14.03 25.19 1.20
N GLY A 106 13.47 25.41 2.40
CA GLY A 106 14.12 25.11 3.67
C GLY A 106 13.96 23.65 4.13
N PRO A 107 14.81 23.20 5.07
CA PRO A 107 14.69 21.88 5.69
C PRO A 107 13.45 21.77 6.60
N TYR A 108 13.20 20.58 7.12
CA TYR A 108 12.22 20.40 8.20
C TYR A 108 12.55 21.30 9.39
N ARG A 109 11.56 22.05 9.87
CA ARG A 109 11.72 22.99 10.98
C ARG A 109 10.38 23.25 11.65
N LYS A 110 10.42 23.63 12.93
CA LYS A 110 9.20 24.01 13.65
C LYS A 110 8.52 25.19 12.94
N TYR A 111 7.21 25.10 12.79
CA TYR A 111 6.42 26.21 12.28
C TYR A 111 6.51 27.40 13.23
N THR A 112 6.72 28.58 12.66
CA THR A 112 6.69 29.86 13.39
C THR A 112 5.59 30.74 12.83
N ASP A 113 5.61 30.97 11.52
CA ASP A 113 4.57 31.67 10.76
C ASP A 113 4.65 31.25 9.28
N ASP A 114 3.65 31.67 8.48
CA ASP A 114 3.53 31.31 7.07
C ASP A 114 4.62 31.90 6.16
N THR A 115 5.30 32.97 6.59
CA THR A 115 6.37 33.57 5.80
C THR A 115 7.59 32.65 5.74
N ASP A 116 7.78 31.85 6.80
CA ASP A 116 8.76 30.76 6.87
C ASP A 116 8.20 29.42 6.33
N GLY A 117 7.09 29.45 5.59
CA GLY A 117 6.48 28.25 5.04
C GLY A 117 5.56 27.51 6.02
N PHE A 118 4.90 26.46 5.51
CA PHE A 118 3.86 25.75 6.24
C PHE A 118 3.68 24.31 5.73
N SER A 119 3.10 23.49 6.60
CA SER A 119 2.44 22.24 6.24
C SER A 119 1.06 22.21 6.87
N ARG A 120 0.04 21.83 6.11
CA ARG A 120 -1.35 21.78 6.58
C ARG A 120 -2.02 20.50 6.13
N LEU A 121 -2.81 19.90 7.00
CA LEU A 121 -3.78 18.87 6.61
C LEU A 121 -5.07 19.53 6.20
N TYR A 122 -5.65 19.05 5.11
CA TYR A 122 -6.97 19.44 4.64
C TYR A 122 -7.89 18.22 4.70
N ALA A 123 -9.13 18.43 5.14
CA ALA A 123 -10.26 17.54 4.91
C ALA A 123 -11.38 18.39 4.31
N VAL A 124 -11.67 18.20 3.03
CA VAL A 124 -12.69 18.98 2.31
C VAL A 124 -13.91 18.11 2.04
N PRO A 125 -15.10 18.44 2.58
CA PRO A 125 -16.32 17.72 2.26
C PRO A 125 -16.58 17.76 0.76
N TRP A 126 -16.65 16.60 0.12
CA TRP A 126 -16.90 16.47 -1.31
C TRP A 126 -17.53 15.12 -1.65
N SER A 127 -18.43 15.14 -2.63
CA SER A 127 -19.05 13.96 -3.21
C SER A 127 -19.07 14.06 -4.74
N PRO A 128 -19.23 12.94 -5.46
CA PRO A 128 -19.39 12.96 -6.92
C PRO A 128 -20.56 13.80 -7.45
N LYS A 129 -21.50 14.21 -6.57
CA LYS A 129 -22.63 15.09 -6.93
C LYS A 129 -22.25 16.57 -6.95
N ASP A 130 -21.14 16.92 -6.30
CA ASP A 130 -20.64 18.29 -6.25
C ASP A 130 -19.89 18.62 -7.55
N ARG A 131 -20.04 19.85 -8.04
CA ARG A 131 -19.38 20.30 -9.28
C ARG A 131 -17.86 20.41 -9.14
N GLY A 132 -17.36 20.54 -7.93
CA GLY A 132 -15.94 20.74 -7.62
C GLY A 132 -15.71 20.79 -6.12
N VAL A 133 -14.44 20.81 -5.74
CA VAL A 133 -13.99 20.92 -4.35
C VAL A 133 -14.07 22.37 -3.90
N ASP A 134 -14.87 22.65 -2.87
CA ASP A 134 -14.98 24.01 -2.28
C ASP A 134 -14.05 24.14 -1.07
N LEU A 135 -12.88 24.75 -1.28
CA LEU A 135 -11.88 24.97 -0.25
C LEU A 135 -12.35 25.87 0.90
N LYS A 136 -13.44 26.66 0.73
CA LYS A 136 -14.01 27.44 1.84
C LYS A 136 -14.65 26.55 2.91
N ARG A 137 -14.98 25.31 2.56
CA ARG A 137 -15.52 24.29 3.46
C ARG A 137 -14.43 23.38 4.05
N ALA A 138 -13.16 23.64 3.73
CA ALA A 138 -12.05 22.82 4.20
C ALA A 138 -11.92 22.91 5.73
N ILE A 139 -11.82 21.76 6.37
CA ILE A 139 -11.39 21.65 7.76
C ILE A 139 -9.88 21.44 7.72
N THR A 140 -9.15 22.43 8.21
CA THR A 140 -7.70 22.45 8.13
C THR A 140 -7.06 22.25 9.50
N PHE A 141 -5.86 21.68 9.50
CA PHE A 141 -5.02 21.59 10.68
C PHE A 141 -3.61 22.02 10.31
N LEU A 142 -3.11 23.04 11.01
CA LEU A 142 -1.74 23.50 10.87
C LEU A 142 -0.80 22.52 11.56
N LEU A 143 0.13 21.96 10.79
CA LEU A 143 1.10 21.01 11.30
C LEU A 143 2.22 21.75 12.05
N PRO A 144 2.73 21.19 13.15
CA PRO A 144 3.74 21.85 13.98
C PRO A 144 5.12 21.94 13.31
N VAL A 145 5.37 21.19 12.24
CA VAL A 145 6.62 21.24 11.47
C VAL A 145 6.37 21.52 9.99
N VAL A 146 7.09 22.52 9.47
CA VAL A 146 7.13 22.84 8.05
C VAL A 146 7.79 21.70 7.29
N GLY A 147 7.11 21.23 6.25
CA GLY A 147 7.57 20.15 5.39
C GLY A 147 7.01 18.78 5.75
N GLU A 148 6.33 18.60 6.87
CA GLU A 148 5.66 17.34 7.22
C GLU A 148 4.83 16.82 6.04
N THR A 149 5.00 15.52 5.77
CA THR A 149 4.35 14.80 4.67
C THR A 149 4.14 13.34 5.06
N THR A 150 3.28 12.61 4.37
CA THR A 150 3.01 11.18 4.64
C THR A 150 3.49 10.25 3.52
N PHE A 151 3.51 8.96 3.78
CA PHE A 151 3.53 7.92 2.74
C PHE A 151 2.33 6.97 2.83
N ALA A 152 1.48 7.11 3.86
CA ALA A 152 0.31 6.28 4.07
C ALA A 152 -0.85 7.05 4.70
N TRP A 153 -2.01 6.89 4.09
CA TRP A 153 -3.30 7.21 4.67
C TRP A 153 -3.96 5.93 5.12
N GLY A 154 -4.76 5.98 6.18
CA GLY A 154 -5.59 4.85 6.57
C GLY A 154 -6.98 5.26 7.01
N GLN A 155 -7.85 4.28 7.10
CA GLN A 155 -9.23 4.45 7.53
C GLN A 155 -9.60 3.36 8.53
N LEU A 156 -10.17 3.75 9.67
CA LEU A 156 -10.75 2.84 10.65
C LEU A 156 -12.16 3.34 10.99
N GLY A 157 -13.18 2.66 10.47
CA GLY A 157 -14.57 3.11 10.57
C GLY A 157 -14.77 4.51 9.98
N ASN A 158 -15.30 5.43 10.80
CA ASN A 158 -15.53 6.83 10.43
C ASN A 158 -14.31 7.74 10.62
N GLN A 159 -13.14 7.17 10.94
CA GLN A 159 -11.91 7.90 11.18
C GLN A 159 -11.00 7.82 9.96
N ILE A 160 -10.39 8.94 9.59
CA ILE A 160 -9.30 9.01 8.61
C ILE A 160 -8.02 9.32 9.38
N VAL A 161 -6.95 8.58 9.15
CA VAL A 161 -5.68 8.79 9.85
C VAL A 161 -4.50 8.91 8.90
N THR A 162 -3.46 9.60 9.34
CA THR A 162 -2.19 9.70 8.62
C THR A 162 -1.04 9.91 9.61
N GLY A 163 0.12 9.31 9.31
CA GLY A 163 1.36 9.58 10.01
C GLY A 163 2.32 10.39 9.13
N SER A 164 2.90 11.46 9.66
CA SER A 164 3.96 12.20 8.98
C SER A 164 5.28 11.47 9.07
N ASN A 165 6.20 11.78 8.15
CA ASN A 165 7.52 11.17 8.00
C ASN A 165 8.50 11.43 9.17
N ILE A 166 8.05 12.19 10.17
CA ILE A 166 8.75 12.55 11.41
C ILE A 166 7.91 12.24 12.66
N GLY A 167 6.83 11.45 12.53
CA GLY A 167 6.18 10.84 13.68
C GLY A 167 4.89 11.48 14.16
N GLY A 168 4.50 12.63 13.59
CA GLY A 168 3.20 13.20 13.88
C GLY A 168 2.10 12.24 13.43
N PHE A 169 1.20 11.84 14.32
CA PHE A 169 0.07 10.98 13.96
C PHE A 169 -1.24 11.74 14.14
N TYR A 170 -2.03 11.83 13.08
CA TYR A 170 -3.18 12.71 13.00
C TYR A 170 -4.44 11.93 12.64
N ARG A 171 -5.54 12.28 13.28
CA ARG A 171 -6.86 11.67 13.06
C ARG A 171 -7.86 12.74 12.69
N PHE A 172 -8.61 12.53 11.62
CA PHE A 172 -9.82 13.26 11.30
C PHE A 172 -11.05 12.44 11.69
N GLN A 173 -11.90 13.01 12.55
CA GLN A 173 -13.18 12.42 12.96
C GLN A 173 -14.13 13.55 13.37
N ASN A 174 -15.44 13.38 13.09
CA ASN A 174 -16.48 14.31 13.55
C ASN A 174 -16.21 15.79 13.18
N GLY A 175 -15.65 16.02 11.99
CA GLY A 175 -15.35 17.36 11.50
C GLY A 175 -14.15 18.05 12.17
N LYS A 176 -13.25 17.29 12.79
CA LYS A 176 -12.08 17.82 13.49
C LYS A 176 -10.84 16.96 13.25
N TRP A 177 -9.69 17.62 13.13
CA TRP A 177 -8.38 16.99 13.22
C TRP A 177 -7.87 16.99 14.67
N ASP A 178 -7.42 15.82 15.14
CA ASP A 178 -6.70 15.64 16.38
C ASP A 178 -5.27 15.15 16.09
N LYS A 179 -4.30 15.63 16.85
CA LYS A 179 -2.94 15.12 16.86
C LYS A 179 -2.82 14.14 18.04
N LEU A 180 -2.57 12.87 17.72
CA LEU A 180 -2.48 11.78 18.69
C LEU A 180 -1.03 11.47 19.08
N LEU A 181 -0.07 11.78 18.20
CA LEU A 181 1.36 11.66 18.47
C LEU A 181 2.07 12.93 17.99
N GLU A 182 2.97 13.47 18.82
CA GLU A 182 3.81 14.62 18.48
C GLU A 182 4.92 14.20 17.50
N PRO A 183 5.19 15.00 16.45
CA PRO A 183 6.35 14.75 15.61
C PRO A 183 7.66 15.06 16.35
N ASP A 184 8.70 14.31 16.00
CA ASP A 184 10.06 14.46 16.51
C ASP A 184 11.02 14.71 15.33
N LEU A 185 11.60 15.91 15.27
CA LEU A 185 12.58 16.29 14.24
C LEU A 185 13.89 15.51 14.32
N THR A 186 14.17 14.84 15.44
CA THR A 186 15.43 14.11 15.66
C THR A 186 15.35 12.65 15.20
N THR A 187 14.15 12.14 14.96
CA THR A 187 13.91 10.73 14.66
C THR A 187 13.09 10.60 13.38
N SER A 188 13.51 9.71 12.47
CA SER A 188 12.65 9.37 11.34
C SER A 188 11.53 8.45 11.80
N TYR A 189 10.32 8.69 11.31
CA TYR A 189 9.17 7.86 11.63
C TYR A 189 8.26 7.90 10.42
N GLN A 190 8.34 6.89 9.56
CA GLN A 190 7.60 6.88 8.30
C GLN A 190 6.65 5.70 8.30
N LEU A 191 5.40 5.93 7.90
CA LEU A 191 4.39 4.89 7.71
C LEU A 191 4.21 4.65 6.21
N TYR A 192 4.49 3.44 5.74
CA TYR A 192 4.54 3.09 4.31
C TYR A 192 3.33 2.33 3.81
N SER A 193 2.64 1.60 4.69
CA SER A 193 1.43 0.86 4.34
C SER A 193 0.37 1.04 5.42
N SER A 194 -0.88 0.84 5.05
CA SER A 194 -2.01 0.79 5.96
C SER A 194 -2.93 -0.37 5.57
N LEU A 195 -3.41 -1.15 6.54
CA LEU A 195 -4.29 -2.28 6.28
C LEU A 195 -5.26 -2.50 7.43
N GLY A 196 -6.56 -2.50 7.15
CA GLY A 196 -7.56 -2.98 8.10
C GLY A 196 -7.34 -4.47 8.37
N PHE A 197 -7.23 -4.85 9.64
CA PHE A 197 -6.97 -6.23 10.05
C PHE A 197 -7.75 -6.57 11.32
N GLY A 198 -8.95 -7.10 11.16
CA GLY A 198 -9.92 -7.18 12.26
C GLY A 198 -10.40 -5.79 12.69
N ASP A 199 -10.52 -5.56 13.99
CA ASP A 199 -11.03 -4.32 14.59
C ASP A 199 -10.03 -3.14 14.60
N LYS A 200 -8.88 -3.31 13.94
CA LYS A 200 -7.76 -2.38 13.99
C LYS A 200 -7.20 -2.06 12.62
N LEU A 201 -6.38 -1.03 12.59
CA LEU A 201 -5.62 -0.62 11.42
C LEU A 201 -4.13 -0.84 11.67
N LEU A 202 -3.50 -1.68 10.85
CA LEU A 202 -2.06 -1.93 10.89
C LEU A 202 -1.33 -0.97 9.96
N MET A 203 -0.19 -0.44 10.41
CA MET A 203 0.62 0.53 9.69
C MET A 203 2.07 0.04 9.62
N GLY A 204 2.62 -0.13 8.42
CA GLY A 204 4.01 -0.54 8.25
C GLY A 204 4.98 0.60 8.53
N GLN A 205 5.94 0.41 9.44
CA GLN A 205 6.78 1.49 9.98
C GLN A 205 8.27 1.36 9.64
N TYR A 206 8.89 2.53 9.40
CA TYR A 206 10.34 2.75 9.39
C TYR A 206 10.73 3.70 10.54
N PRO A 207 11.84 3.45 11.27
CA PRO A 207 12.96 2.56 10.93
C PRO A 207 12.94 1.17 11.58
N THR A 208 11.84 0.78 12.21
CA THR A 208 11.82 -0.47 12.98
C THR A 208 11.58 -1.71 12.10
N GLY A 209 10.97 -1.52 10.93
CA GLY A 209 10.51 -2.63 10.08
C GLY A 209 9.33 -3.40 10.66
N ARG A 210 8.66 -2.83 11.67
CA ARG A 210 7.53 -3.43 12.36
C ARG A 210 6.21 -2.78 11.94
N LEU A 211 5.13 -3.44 12.29
CA LEU A 211 3.76 -2.99 12.14
C LEU A 211 3.37 -2.26 13.43
N PHE A 212 2.69 -1.15 13.25
CA PHE A 212 2.10 -0.38 14.32
C PHE A 212 0.59 -0.57 14.25
N GLU A 213 -0.05 -0.75 15.39
CA GLU A 213 -1.48 -0.89 15.51
C GLU A 213 -2.12 0.44 15.88
N TYR A 214 -3.15 0.83 15.14
CA TYR A 214 -4.09 1.86 15.56
C TYR A 214 -5.42 1.22 15.95
N ASP A 215 -5.82 1.39 17.20
CA ASP A 215 -7.01 0.78 17.82
C ASP A 215 -8.27 1.68 17.79
N GLY A 216 -8.17 2.85 17.17
CA GLY A 216 -9.24 3.87 17.16
C GLY A 216 -9.01 5.01 18.15
N GLU A 217 -8.03 4.87 19.04
CA GLU A 217 -7.67 5.89 20.03
C GLU A 217 -6.18 6.26 19.97
N GLN A 218 -5.29 5.27 19.86
CA GLN A 218 -3.85 5.46 19.90
C GLN A 218 -3.12 4.56 18.91
N ILE A 219 -1.92 4.98 18.51
CA ILE A 219 -1.01 4.17 17.71
C ILE A 219 0.05 3.52 18.61
N ARG A 220 0.27 2.22 18.47
CA ARG A 220 1.22 1.43 19.26
C ARG A 220 2.11 0.58 18.38
N ASP A 221 3.37 0.50 18.76
CA ASP A 221 4.32 -0.43 18.17
C ASP A 221 3.95 -1.89 18.54
N LEU A 222 3.80 -2.75 17.53
CA LEU A 222 3.68 -4.20 17.74
C LEU A 222 5.07 -4.82 17.71
N ASN A 223 5.61 -5.07 18.90
CA ASN A 223 6.95 -5.62 19.01
C ASN A 223 7.07 -6.96 18.27
N GLU A 224 8.15 -7.14 17.51
CA GLU A 224 8.43 -8.34 16.70
C GLU A 224 7.38 -8.67 15.61
N TRP A 225 6.62 -7.69 15.13
CA TRP A 225 5.66 -7.90 14.04
C TRP A 225 6.06 -7.14 12.77
N PRO A 226 6.58 -7.78 11.71
CA PRO A 226 7.15 -9.13 11.73
C PRO A 226 8.51 -9.17 12.46
N PRO A 227 9.01 -10.37 12.80
CA PRO A 227 10.32 -10.54 13.42
C PRO A 227 11.47 -10.08 12.52
N VAL A 228 12.67 -10.02 13.09
CA VAL A 228 13.92 -9.87 12.32
C VAL A 228 14.45 -11.26 11.96
N PRO A 229 14.77 -11.55 10.68
CA PRO A 229 15.39 -12.81 10.32
C PRO A 229 16.74 -13.01 11.06
N PRO A 230 17.11 -14.26 11.41
CA PRO A 230 18.44 -14.55 11.95
C PRO A 230 19.54 -14.06 11.01
N GLY A 231 20.59 -13.45 11.56
CA GLY A 231 21.74 -12.96 10.79
C GLY A 231 21.49 -11.69 9.99
N VAL A 232 20.39 -10.98 10.24
CA VAL A 232 20.07 -9.67 9.66
C VAL A 232 20.08 -8.60 10.74
N ARG A 233 20.60 -7.40 10.42
CA ARG A 233 20.56 -6.26 11.33
C ARG A 233 19.12 -5.75 11.51
N GLY A 234 18.70 -5.54 12.78
CA GLY A 234 17.34 -5.10 13.12
C GLY A 234 17.04 -3.61 12.95
N SER A 235 17.99 -2.79 12.49
CA SER A 235 17.85 -1.33 12.39
C SER A 235 17.59 -0.87 10.96
N ALA A 236 16.95 0.29 10.80
CA ALA A 236 16.63 0.90 9.50
C ALA A 236 15.90 -0.08 8.57
N ARG A 237 14.88 -0.75 9.12
CA ARG A 237 13.98 -1.61 8.36
C ARG A 237 12.70 -0.85 8.03
N GLU A 238 12.07 -1.17 6.91
CA GLU A 238 10.79 -0.60 6.48
C GLU A 238 9.79 -1.75 6.28
N ALA A 239 8.74 -1.85 7.09
CA ALA A 239 7.58 -2.67 6.72
C ALA A 239 6.82 -1.88 5.65
N GLN A 240 7.10 -2.20 4.38
CA GLN A 240 6.77 -1.32 3.27
C GLN A 240 5.42 -1.65 2.64
N THR A 241 5.07 -2.93 2.59
CA THR A 241 3.85 -3.40 1.96
C THR A 241 3.13 -4.38 2.88
N THR A 242 1.80 -4.30 2.89
CA THR A 242 0.94 -5.21 3.65
C THR A 242 -0.30 -5.55 2.83
N CYS A 243 -0.72 -6.82 2.82
CA CYS A 243 -2.00 -7.22 2.24
C CYS A 243 -2.60 -8.42 3.00
N ILE A 244 -3.85 -8.77 2.69
CA ILE A 244 -4.45 -10.04 3.10
C ILE A 244 -4.50 -10.95 1.87
N TYR A 245 -3.98 -12.17 2.00
CA TYR A 245 -4.01 -13.18 0.95
C TYR A 245 -4.23 -14.57 1.56
N GLY A 246 -5.23 -15.31 1.04
CA GLY A 246 -5.70 -16.59 1.58
C GLY A 246 -5.96 -16.66 3.08
N GLY A 247 -6.47 -15.58 3.67
CA GLY A 247 -6.78 -15.50 5.11
C GLY A 247 -5.59 -15.16 6.00
N GLU A 248 -4.40 -14.95 5.42
CA GLU A 248 -3.20 -14.55 6.15
C GLU A 248 -2.85 -13.09 5.89
N LEU A 249 -2.20 -12.46 6.87
CA LEU A 249 -1.56 -11.17 6.70
C LEU A 249 -0.18 -11.38 6.07
N ILE A 250 0.09 -10.69 4.97
CA ILE A 250 1.38 -10.72 4.28
C ILE A 250 2.08 -9.38 4.48
N ALA A 251 3.37 -9.39 4.79
CA ALA A 251 4.17 -8.19 4.97
C ALA A 251 5.48 -8.28 4.16
N GLY A 252 5.77 -7.23 3.38
CA GLY A 252 7.04 -7.06 2.68
C GLY A 252 7.95 -6.10 3.46
N VAL A 253 9.18 -6.54 3.77
CA VAL A 253 10.11 -5.78 4.61
C VAL A 253 11.44 -5.49 3.90
N TRP A 254 11.82 -4.21 3.90
CA TRP A 254 13.13 -3.68 3.48
C TRP A 254 14.09 -3.63 4.68
N PRO A 255 15.43 -3.75 4.53
CA PRO A 255 16.21 -3.69 3.31
C PRO A 255 16.66 -5.02 2.73
N TRP A 256 16.20 -6.14 3.26
CA TRP A 256 16.65 -7.46 2.81
C TRP A 256 15.63 -8.17 1.91
N GLY A 257 14.52 -7.52 1.54
CA GLY A 257 13.53 -8.06 0.61
C GLY A 257 12.76 -9.25 1.19
N GLU A 258 12.39 -9.16 2.46
CA GLU A 258 11.76 -10.23 3.23
C GLU A 258 10.26 -10.30 2.91
N LEU A 259 9.71 -11.51 2.75
CA LEU A 259 8.27 -11.76 2.62
C LEU A 259 7.80 -12.59 3.82
N TRP A 260 7.04 -11.96 4.70
CA TRP A 260 6.52 -12.54 5.92
C TRP A 260 5.04 -12.86 5.80
N ARG A 261 4.61 -13.92 6.49
CA ARG A 261 3.22 -14.38 6.57
C ARG A 261 2.82 -14.52 8.03
N TYR A 262 1.71 -13.93 8.41
CA TYR A 262 1.10 -14.12 9.71
C TYR A 262 -0.17 -14.92 9.56
N SER A 263 -0.19 -16.10 10.20
CA SER A 263 -1.39 -16.92 10.34
C SER A 263 -2.16 -16.45 11.57
N PRO A 264 -3.39 -15.92 11.41
CA PRO A 264 -4.20 -15.49 12.55
C PRO A 264 -4.60 -16.67 13.45
N ASP A 265 -4.91 -17.82 12.85
CA ASP A 265 -5.34 -19.02 13.57
C ASP A 265 -4.23 -19.63 14.42
N ALA A 266 -3.00 -19.62 13.91
CA ALA A 266 -1.82 -20.09 14.65
C ALA A 266 -1.17 -18.99 15.50
N ALA A 267 -1.62 -17.75 15.37
CA ALA A 267 -1.00 -16.54 15.93
C ALA A 267 0.52 -16.48 15.72
N LYS A 268 0.97 -16.80 14.50
CA LYS A 268 2.39 -17.05 14.21
C LYS A 268 2.83 -16.37 12.91
N TRP A 269 4.03 -15.78 12.98
CA TRP A 269 4.79 -15.33 11.81
C TRP A 269 5.67 -16.45 11.26
N ASP A 270 5.64 -16.61 9.95
CA ASP A 270 6.56 -17.43 9.17
C ASP A 270 7.23 -16.58 8.09
N LEU A 271 8.56 -16.66 7.99
CA LEU A 271 9.28 -16.11 6.85
C LEU A 271 9.02 -17.04 5.66
N ASP A 272 8.22 -16.60 4.68
CA ASP A 272 7.96 -17.43 3.50
C ASP A 272 9.24 -17.59 2.70
N ARG A 273 9.90 -16.46 2.41
CA ARG A 273 11.17 -16.38 1.70
C ARG A 273 11.75 -14.96 1.75
N ARG A 274 13.00 -14.87 1.29
CA ARG A 274 13.57 -13.63 0.76
C ARG A 274 13.31 -13.57 -0.75
N MET A 275 12.93 -12.41 -1.26
CA MET A 275 12.67 -12.20 -2.70
C MET A 275 13.95 -11.97 -3.53
N PHE A 276 15.11 -12.05 -2.87
CA PHE A 276 16.45 -11.87 -3.41
C PHE A 276 17.36 -12.97 -2.86
N ASP A 277 18.25 -13.49 -3.70
CA ASP A 277 19.25 -14.52 -3.38
C ASP A 277 20.65 -13.93 -3.14
N HIS A 278 20.90 -12.69 -3.54
CA HIS A 278 22.15 -11.97 -3.35
C HIS A 278 21.92 -10.60 -2.70
N PRO A 279 22.90 -10.03 -1.97
CA PRO A 279 24.03 -10.76 -1.38
C PRO A 279 23.50 -11.68 -0.26
N ALA A 280 24.36 -12.46 0.39
CA ALA A 280 23.94 -13.22 1.58
C ALA A 280 23.49 -12.24 2.69
N PRO A 281 22.46 -12.61 3.50
CA PRO A 281 22.08 -11.84 4.68
C PRO A 281 23.27 -11.57 5.60
N SER A 282 23.30 -10.38 6.20
CA SER A 282 24.39 -9.96 7.08
C SER A 282 23.90 -9.00 8.16
N ASP A 283 24.44 -9.15 9.37
CA ASP A 283 24.26 -8.23 10.49
C ASP A 283 25.36 -7.17 10.56
N LYS A 284 26.39 -7.29 9.71
CA LYS A 284 27.55 -6.38 9.67
C LYS A 284 27.30 -5.11 8.88
N VAL A 285 26.31 -5.12 7.98
CA VAL A 285 25.87 -3.97 7.19
C VAL A 285 24.39 -3.73 7.43
N THR A 286 23.93 -2.49 7.25
CA THR A 286 22.52 -2.16 7.48
C THR A 286 21.69 -2.54 6.26
N HIS A 287 22.15 -2.19 5.06
CA HIS A 287 21.52 -2.52 3.79
C HIS A 287 22.46 -3.35 2.91
N PRO A 288 21.91 -4.20 2.02
CA PRO A 288 22.67 -4.83 0.96
C PRO A 288 23.57 -3.84 0.21
N TYR A 289 24.82 -4.24 0.02
CA TYR A 289 25.84 -3.49 -0.72
C TYR A 289 26.23 -2.11 -0.16
N ASP A 290 25.99 -1.83 1.13
CA ASP A 290 26.38 -0.55 1.76
C ASP A 290 27.88 -0.24 1.63
N ILE A 291 28.74 -1.28 1.63
CA ILE A 291 30.20 -1.15 1.52
C ILE A 291 30.58 -0.88 0.06
N GLU A 292 30.07 -1.70 -0.86
CA GLU A 292 30.34 -1.61 -2.29
C GLU A 292 29.78 -0.30 -2.89
N ASN A 293 28.77 0.30 -2.26
CA ASN A 293 28.12 1.53 -2.70
C ASN A 293 28.54 2.79 -1.89
N GLU A 294 29.56 2.72 -1.04
CA GLU A 294 29.98 3.82 -0.14
C GLU A 294 30.27 5.14 -0.89
N GLY A 295 30.81 5.07 -2.11
CA GLY A 295 31.13 6.25 -2.93
C GLY A 295 29.95 6.87 -3.69
N ASN A 296 28.74 6.29 -3.59
CA ASN A 296 27.59 6.69 -4.39
C ASN A 296 26.44 7.20 -3.51
N SER A 297 25.66 8.14 -4.06
CA SER A 297 24.48 8.68 -3.37
C SER A 297 23.16 8.19 -3.99
N PRO A 298 22.16 7.78 -3.19
CA PRO A 298 22.26 7.54 -1.75
C PRO A 298 23.03 6.23 -1.45
N GLN A 299 23.72 6.16 -0.32
CA GLN A 299 24.49 4.95 0.07
C GLN A 299 23.61 3.69 0.14
N ASN A 300 22.38 3.83 0.64
CA ASN A 300 21.43 2.72 0.75
C ASN A 300 20.60 2.46 -0.53
N ARG A 301 21.10 2.88 -1.70
CA ARG A 301 20.42 2.71 -3.00
C ARG A 301 19.97 1.27 -3.25
N TRP A 302 20.82 0.31 -2.91
CA TRP A 302 20.65 -1.11 -3.24
C TRP A 302 19.96 -1.95 -2.16
N GLY A 303 19.34 -1.29 -1.17
CA GLY A 303 18.41 -1.96 -0.28
C GLY A 303 17.25 -2.59 -1.08
N GLN A 304 16.86 -3.79 -0.66
CA GLN A 304 15.97 -4.68 -1.39
C GLN A 304 14.54 -4.58 -0.90
N ARG A 305 13.65 -4.12 -1.79
CA ARG A 305 12.24 -3.86 -1.48
C ARG A 305 11.34 -4.97 -2.00
N VAL A 306 10.31 -5.29 -1.23
CA VAL A 306 9.06 -5.88 -1.73
C VAL A 306 8.09 -4.72 -1.93
N THR A 307 8.05 -4.17 -3.14
CA THR A 307 7.41 -2.88 -3.43
C THR A 307 5.92 -2.96 -3.62
N SER A 308 5.38 -4.12 -3.95
CA SER A 308 3.94 -4.29 -4.14
C SER A 308 3.51 -5.69 -3.78
N LEU A 309 2.34 -5.77 -3.13
CA LEU A 309 1.62 -6.99 -2.82
C LEU A 309 0.18 -6.79 -3.30
N VAL A 310 -0.16 -7.39 -4.43
CA VAL A 310 -1.42 -7.12 -5.15
C VAL A 310 -2.20 -8.41 -5.35
N PRO A 311 -3.18 -8.72 -4.46
CA PRO A 311 -4.09 -9.84 -4.66
C PRO A 311 -4.97 -9.61 -5.90
N ASN A 312 -5.03 -10.59 -6.80
CA ASN A 312 -5.93 -10.56 -7.95
C ASN A 312 -6.31 -11.98 -8.36
N ARG A 313 -7.61 -12.27 -8.39
CA ARG A 313 -8.15 -13.61 -8.69
C ARG A 313 -7.61 -14.63 -7.71
N THR A 314 -6.93 -15.64 -8.20
CA THR A 314 -6.33 -16.71 -7.41
C THR A 314 -4.91 -16.39 -6.96
N SER A 315 -4.34 -15.28 -7.42
CA SER A 315 -2.91 -15.02 -7.33
C SER A 315 -2.61 -13.80 -6.46
N LEU A 316 -1.41 -13.77 -5.90
CA LEU A 316 -0.78 -12.61 -5.30
C LEU A 316 0.38 -12.18 -6.21
N PHE A 317 0.30 -10.98 -6.78
CA PHE A 317 1.41 -10.40 -7.53
C PHE A 317 2.36 -9.69 -6.57
N ILE A 318 3.65 -10.01 -6.70
CA ILE A 318 4.72 -9.50 -5.84
C ILE A 318 5.77 -8.84 -6.72
N SER A 319 6.16 -7.61 -6.43
CA SER A 319 7.26 -6.95 -7.15
C SER A 319 8.40 -6.55 -6.25
N THR A 320 9.55 -6.37 -6.86
CA THR A 320 10.80 -6.01 -6.21
C THR A 320 11.38 -4.70 -6.76
N SER A 321 12.20 -4.02 -5.97
CA SER A 321 12.89 -2.80 -6.39
C SER A 321 14.12 -2.55 -5.54
N ALA A 322 15.03 -1.74 -6.07
CA ALA A 322 16.00 -0.99 -5.29
C ALA A 322 15.24 0.09 -4.49
N LYS A 323 15.95 1.00 -3.81
CA LYS A 323 15.32 2.12 -3.09
C LYS A 323 14.35 2.93 -3.96
N ALA A 324 14.57 3.00 -5.25
CA ALA A 324 13.62 3.50 -6.24
C ALA A 324 13.85 2.75 -7.56
N PRO A 325 12.94 2.84 -8.56
CA PRO A 325 13.15 2.24 -9.87
C PRO A 325 14.12 3.10 -10.69
N TYR A 326 15.40 3.09 -10.35
CA TYR A 326 16.44 3.86 -11.05
C TYR A 326 16.74 3.25 -12.41
N GLU A 327 17.17 4.08 -13.35
CA GLU A 327 17.85 3.61 -14.57
C GLU A 327 19.09 2.79 -14.18
N TRP A 328 19.31 1.68 -14.88
CA TRP A 328 20.50 0.87 -14.70
C TRP A 328 21.71 1.56 -15.32
N GLU A 329 22.80 1.66 -14.56
CA GLU A 329 24.03 2.35 -14.92
C GLU A 329 25.20 1.33 -14.95
N PRO A 330 25.44 0.63 -16.08
CA PRO A 330 26.57 -0.30 -16.22
C PRO A 330 27.92 0.38 -15.92
N GLY A 331 28.87 -0.38 -15.39
CA GLY A 331 30.19 0.12 -14.99
C GLY A 331 30.22 0.89 -13.67
N THR A 332 29.21 1.73 -13.38
CA THR A 332 29.09 2.43 -12.08
C THR A 332 28.86 1.44 -10.94
N TYR A 333 28.08 0.39 -11.19
CA TYR A 333 27.68 -0.62 -10.20
C TYR A 333 28.18 -2.02 -10.60
N SER A 334 29.47 -2.15 -10.91
CA SER A 334 30.08 -3.40 -11.39
C SER A 334 29.91 -4.59 -10.44
N PHE A 335 29.69 -4.37 -9.14
CA PHE A 335 29.38 -5.42 -8.17
C PHE A 335 27.99 -6.07 -8.37
N LEU A 336 27.14 -5.52 -9.23
CA LEU A 336 25.86 -6.11 -9.65
C LEU A 336 25.91 -6.68 -11.08
N GLU A 337 27.05 -6.60 -11.76
CA GLU A 337 27.20 -7.13 -13.11
C GLU A 337 27.41 -8.66 -13.12
N PRO A 338 27.06 -9.33 -14.23
CA PRO A 338 26.32 -8.79 -15.38
C PRO A 338 24.81 -8.64 -15.11
N ASP A 339 24.26 -9.44 -14.20
CA ASP A 339 22.82 -9.69 -14.13
C ASP A 339 22.18 -9.56 -12.74
N LEU A 340 22.97 -9.39 -11.67
CA LEU A 340 22.42 -9.30 -10.29
C LEU A 340 21.47 -8.10 -10.15
N TRP A 341 21.71 -7.00 -10.84
CA TRP A 341 20.80 -5.85 -10.85
C TRP A 341 19.39 -6.20 -11.34
N LYS A 342 19.23 -7.25 -12.14
CA LYS A 342 17.93 -7.66 -12.70
C LYS A 342 16.97 -8.18 -11.63
N SER A 343 17.48 -8.59 -10.47
CA SER A 343 16.64 -8.96 -9.31
C SER A 343 15.84 -7.76 -8.78
N TYR A 344 16.36 -6.54 -8.97
CA TYR A 344 15.67 -5.29 -8.66
C TYR A 344 14.74 -4.94 -9.84
N GLY A 345 13.46 -5.31 -9.72
CA GLY A 345 12.46 -5.11 -10.78
C GLY A 345 11.86 -6.41 -11.32
N LEU A 346 12.07 -7.53 -10.62
CA LEU A 346 11.32 -8.76 -10.88
C LEU A 346 9.88 -8.63 -10.41
N VAL A 347 9.00 -9.34 -11.13
CA VAL A 347 7.62 -9.57 -10.75
C VAL A 347 7.42 -11.07 -10.61
N TYR A 348 6.70 -11.45 -9.56
CA TYR A 348 6.34 -12.83 -9.27
C TYR A 348 4.81 -12.95 -9.18
N GLU A 349 4.31 -14.09 -9.63
CA GLU A 349 2.97 -14.56 -9.37
C GLU A 349 3.06 -15.65 -8.30
N ALA A 350 2.43 -15.41 -7.15
CA ALA A 350 2.32 -16.38 -6.08
C ALA A 350 0.90 -16.93 -6.01
N THR A 351 0.74 -18.21 -5.70
CA THR A 351 -0.57 -18.86 -5.54
C THR A 351 -0.65 -19.63 -4.22
N MET A 352 -1.87 -19.74 -3.69
CA MET A 352 -2.22 -20.70 -2.66
C MET A 352 -3.61 -21.30 -2.90
N PRO A 353 -3.81 -22.60 -2.61
CA PRO A 353 -5.14 -23.20 -2.65
C PRO A 353 -6.11 -22.48 -1.69
N GLY A 354 -7.40 -22.49 -2.02
CA GLY A 354 -8.42 -21.91 -1.12
C GLY A 354 -8.51 -20.39 -1.14
N HIS A 355 -7.88 -19.71 -2.11
CA HIS A 355 -8.03 -18.26 -2.30
C HIS A 355 -8.78 -17.89 -3.59
N LEU A 356 -9.69 -16.93 -3.49
CA LEU A 356 -10.30 -16.23 -4.62
C LEU A 356 -10.65 -14.80 -4.21
N SER A 357 -10.02 -13.81 -4.85
CA SER A 357 -10.33 -12.39 -4.74
C SER A 357 -10.80 -11.85 -6.08
N ILE A 358 -11.88 -11.07 -6.11
CA ILE A 358 -12.37 -10.49 -7.36
C ILE A 358 -12.98 -9.11 -7.12
N PRO A 359 -12.68 -8.10 -7.97
CA PRO A 359 -13.39 -6.84 -7.91
C PRO A 359 -14.89 -7.05 -8.17
N ILE A 360 -15.70 -6.46 -7.31
CA ILE A 360 -17.14 -6.33 -7.54
C ILE A 360 -17.42 -5.18 -8.50
N LYS A 361 -18.58 -5.21 -9.15
CA LYS A 361 -19.11 -4.07 -9.90
C LYS A 361 -19.90 -3.19 -8.95
N TRP A 362 -19.65 -1.89 -8.96
CA TRP A 362 -20.46 -0.97 -8.17
C TRP A 362 -21.91 -0.97 -8.65
N THR A 363 -22.85 -0.92 -7.71
CA THR A 363 -24.28 -0.68 -7.96
C THR A 363 -24.78 0.38 -6.98
N GLU A 364 -25.74 1.21 -7.40
CA GLU A 364 -26.34 2.26 -6.55
C GLU A 364 -27.29 1.71 -5.48
N GLY A 365 -27.59 0.40 -5.52
CA GLY A 365 -28.60 -0.23 -4.67
C GLY A 365 -28.06 -1.40 -3.87
N LYS A 366 -29.00 -2.20 -3.34
CA LYS A 366 -28.67 -3.45 -2.67
C LYS A 366 -27.94 -4.37 -3.65
N THR A 367 -26.74 -4.81 -3.26
CA THR A 367 -25.98 -5.84 -3.95
C THR A 367 -26.10 -7.15 -3.20
N THR A 368 -26.33 -8.25 -3.90
CA THR A 368 -26.27 -9.60 -3.34
C THR A 368 -24.96 -10.26 -3.75
N LEU A 369 -24.14 -10.63 -2.77
CA LEU A 369 -22.94 -11.45 -2.99
C LEU A 369 -23.24 -12.87 -2.53
N SER A 370 -22.97 -13.84 -3.39
CA SER A 370 -23.09 -15.27 -3.08
C SER A 370 -21.73 -15.93 -3.19
N PHE A 371 -21.33 -16.61 -2.12
CA PHE A 371 -20.09 -17.36 -2.04
C PHE A 371 -20.45 -18.84 -1.97
N VAL A 372 -20.12 -19.60 -3.02
CA VAL A 372 -20.41 -21.03 -3.09
C VAL A 372 -19.11 -21.80 -3.01
N VAL A 373 -18.98 -22.66 -2.01
CA VAL A 373 -17.81 -23.50 -1.78
C VAL A 373 -18.26 -24.95 -1.81
N SER A 374 -17.77 -25.72 -2.78
CA SER A 374 -17.89 -27.18 -2.87
C SER A 374 -16.54 -27.84 -2.57
N GLU A 375 -16.52 -29.17 -2.54
CA GLU A 375 -15.30 -29.95 -2.32
C GLU A 375 -14.18 -29.61 -3.31
N ASP A 376 -14.51 -29.23 -4.55
CA ASP A 376 -13.56 -29.01 -5.64
C ASP A 376 -13.48 -27.54 -6.12
N ARG A 377 -14.41 -26.68 -5.72
CA ARG A 377 -14.57 -25.36 -6.32
C ARG A 377 -15.07 -24.29 -5.36
N MET A 378 -14.57 -23.07 -5.55
CA MET A 378 -15.11 -21.84 -4.96
C MET A 378 -15.63 -20.95 -6.08
N THR A 379 -16.77 -20.30 -5.88
CA THR A 379 -17.29 -19.29 -6.81
C THR A 379 -17.81 -18.08 -6.06
N ILE A 380 -17.65 -16.90 -6.68
CA ILE A 380 -18.22 -15.64 -6.22
C ILE A 380 -19.20 -15.17 -7.28
N LEU A 381 -20.44 -14.92 -6.87
CA LEU A 381 -21.47 -14.32 -7.70
C LEU A 381 -21.86 -12.96 -7.12
N GLN A 382 -22.20 -12.05 -8.02
CA GLN A 382 -22.83 -10.78 -7.70
C GLN A 382 -24.16 -10.70 -8.44
N ASP A 383 -25.26 -10.55 -7.70
CA ASP A 383 -26.62 -10.45 -8.23
C ASP A 383 -26.94 -11.60 -9.19
N GLY A 384 -26.55 -12.82 -8.80
CA GLY A 384 -26.72 -14.06 -9.57
C GLY A 384 -25.75 -14.23 -10.76
N ARG A 385 -24.88 -13.25 -11.05
CA ARG A 385 -23.88 -13.34 -12.12
C ARG A 385 -22.54 -13.81 -11.58
N LEU A 386 -21.99 -14.85 -12.18
CA LEU A 386 -20.65 -15.34 -11.85
C LEU A 386 -19.61 -14.25 -12.11
N LEU A 387 -18.87 -13.88 -11.07
CA LEU A 387 -17.70 -13.01 -11.20
C LEU A 387 -16.45 -13.86 -11.46
N GLY A 388 -16.25 -14.92 -10.69
CA GLY A 388 -15.05 -15.75 -10.78
C GLY A 388 -15.18 -17.09 -10.07
N SER A 389 -14.27 -18.00 -10.40
CA SER A 389 -14.16 -19.32 -9.81
C SER A 389 -12.70 -19.72 -9.60
N ALA A 390 -12.48 -20.60 -8.63
CA ALA A 390 -11.18 -21.18 -8.30
C ALA A 390 -11.36 -22.61 -7.78
N LYS A 391 -10.28 -23.39 -7.73
CA LYS A 391 -10.29 -24.66 -6.98
C LYS A 391 -10.39 -24.36 -5.49
N SER A 392 -11.24 -25.11 -4.79
CA SER A 392 -11.27 -25.10 -3.32
C SER A 392 -9.95 -25.60 -2.72
N GLY A 393 -9.69 -25.23 -1.47
CA GLY A 393 -8.68 -25.89 -0.65
C GLY A 393 -9.22 -27.22 -0.09
N SER A 394 -8.33 -28.10 0.37
CA SER A 394 -8.72 -29.30 1.11
C SER A 394 -9.37 -28.92 2.45
N GLY A 395 -10.46 -29.60 2.85
CA GLY A 395 -11.02 -29.47 4.20
C GLY A 395 -12.30 -28.63 4.33
N VAL A 396 -13.02 -28.35 3.25
CA VAL A 396 -14.32 -27.64 3.26
C VAL A 396 -15.44 -28.42 4.00
N ALA A 397 -15.19 -29.67 4.40
CA ALA A 397 -16.19 -30.61 4.90
C ALA A 397 -16.81 -30.33 6.29
N ASN A 398 -16.49 -29.22 6.95
CA ASN A 398 -17.02 -28.89 8.28
C ASN A 398 -18.03 -27.74 8.22
N PRO A 399 -19.05 -27.71 9.12
CA PRO A 399 -19.97 -26.59 9.19
C PRO A 399 -19.18 -25.29 9.47
N VAL A 400 -19.23 -24.38 8.51
CA VAL A 400 -18.54 -23.09 8.60
C VAL A 400 -19.27 -22.23 9.62
N ASN A 401 -18.59 -21.82 10.69
CA ASN A 401 -19.07 -20.77 11.56
C ASN A 401 -18.90 -19.42 10.86
N VAL A 402 -19.94 -18.99 10.13
CA VAL A 402 -19.92 -17.71 9.42
C VAL A 402 -20.37 -16.61 10.37
N LYS A 403 -19.53 -15.61 10.55
CA LYS A 403 -19.90 -14.33 11.16
C LYS A 403 -20.15 -13.31 10.06
N TRP A 404 -21.30 -12.67 10.10
CA TRP A 404 -21.63 -11.58 9.16
C TRP A 404 -21.15 -10.25 9.72
N GLY A 405 -20.45 -9.49 8.89
CA GLY A 405 -20.11 -8.11 9.20
C GLY A 405 -18.94 -7.94 10.15
N ASP A 406 -18.25 -9.01 10.50
CA ASP A 406 -17.02 -9.02 11.28
C ASP A 406 -16.10 -10.12 10.72
N GLY A 407 -14.87 -9.75 10.35
CA GLY A 407 -13.93 -10.64 9.68
C GLY A 407 -12.54 -10.05 9.56
N LEU A 408 -11.66 -10.68 8.78
CA LEU A 408 -10.25 -10.28 8.67
C LEU A 408 -10.04 -8.84 8.16
N PHE A 409 -10.95 -8.31 7.35
CA PHE A 409 -10.90 -6.92 6.88
C PHE A 409 -11.53 -5.92 7.86
N GLY A 410 -12.03 -6.41 9.00
CA GLY A 410 -12.69 -5.64 10.03
C GLY A 410 -14.20 -5.54 9.91
N PRO A 411 -14.82 -4.72 10.76
CA PRO A 411 -16.27 -4.58 10.81
C PRO A 411 -16.81 -3.98 9.52
N HIS A 412 -17.94 -4.49 9.07
CA HIS A 412 -18.63 -4.01 7.88
C HIS A 412 -19.22 -2.61 8.09
N ALA A 413 -18.98 -1.71 7.13
CA ALA A 413 -19.38 -0.31 7.21
C ALA A 413 -20.57 0.09 6.32
N CYS A 414 -21.23 -0.82 5.59
CA CYS A 414 -22.42 -0.44 4.81
C CYS A 414 -23.66 -0.29 5.70
N GLN A 415 -24.69 0.40 5.18
CA GLN A 415 -25.92 0.75 5.90
C GLN A 415 -26.67 -0.45 6.51
N SER A 416 -26.63 -1.60 5.84
CA SER A 416 -27.28 -2.83 6.31
C SER A 416 -26.58 -4.05 5.74
N LEU A 417 -26.51 -5.12 6.53
CA LEU A 417 -26.06 -6.44 6.11
C LEU A 417 -27.03 -7.50 6.61
N SER A 418 -27.36 -8.45 5.75
CA SER A 418 -28.16 -9.63 6.08
C SER A 418 -27.68 -10.77 5.20
N GLY A 419 -27.65 -11.99 5.73
CA GLY A 419 -27.21 -13.16 5.00
C GLY A 419 -27.87 -14.43 5.51
N THR A 420 -27.91 -15.43 4.65
CA THR A 420 -28.35 -16.79 4.96
C THR A 420 -27.22 -17.74 4.60
N ILE A 421 -27.16 -18.87 5.30
CA ILE A 421 -26.24 -19.95 4.98
C ILE A 421 -27.11 -21.14 4.58
N GLU A 422 -26.86 -21.68 3.40
CA GLU A 422 -27.45 -22.91 2.91
C GLU A 422 -26.34 -23.96 2.92
N GLN A 423 -26.57 -25.07 3.62
CA GLN A 423 -25.65 -26.21 3.71
C GLN A 423 -26.19 -27.38 2.92
#